data_AF-A0A351KTV8-F1
#
_entry.id   AF-A0A351KTV8-F1
#
_cell.length_a   1.000
_cell.length_b   1.000
_cell.length_c   1.000
_cell.angle_alpha   90.00
_cell.angle_beta   90.00
_cell.angle_gamma   90.00
#
_symmetry.space_group_name_H-M   'P 1'
#
loop_
_entity.id
_entity.type
_entity.pdbx_description
1 polymer ?
#
loop_
_entity_poly.entity_id
_entity_poly.type
_entity_poly.pdbx_seq_one_letter_code
_entity_poly.pdbx_strand_id
1 'polypeptide(L)'
;MNYLLDEKTDKAIETVGEILAQDSESREIQMALGNHYRRRGDVERAIDIHSRLRKVTDVADVDRARADFELALDFMSAGLYDRAETLFLALKESPSHGKPALQQL
;
A
#
# COMPACT_ATOMS: atom_id res chain seq x y z
N MET A 1 28.85 0.81 -7.25
CA MET A 1 28.71 -0.67 -7.34
C MET A 1 27.78 -1.11 -6.23
N ASN A 2 26.53 -1.49 -6.56
CA ASN A 2 25.59 -2.27 -5.71
C ASN A 2 24.32 -2.74 -6.45
N TYR A 3 24.08 -2.29 -7.69
CA TYR A 3 22.89 -2.62 -8.48
C TYR A 3 22.51 -4.12 -8.55
N LEU A 4 23.47 -5.02 -8.71
CA LEU A 4 23.20 -6.47 -8.83
C LEU A 4 22.76 -7.14 -7.52
N LEU A 5 23.16 -6.59 -6.37
CA LEU A 5 22.76 -7.09 -5.06
C LEU A 5 21.36 -6.58 -4.69
N ASP A 6 21.07 -5.31 -5.01
CA ASP A 6 19.75 -4.72 -4.83
C ASP A 6 18.72 -5.44 -5.73
N GLU A 7 19.01 -5.65 -7.01
CA GLU A 7 18.10 -6.35 -7.94
C GLU A 7 17.80 -7.81 -7.54
N LYS A 8 18.80 -8.56 -7.05
CA LYS A 8 18.59 -9.95 -6.61
C LYS A 8 17.80 -10.01 -5.30
N THR A 9 17.99 -9.04 -4.42
CA THR A 9 17.27 -8.93 -3.16
C THR A 9 15.81 -8.54 -3.42
N ASP A 10 15.57 -7.56 -4.30
CA ASP A 10 14.22 -7.16 -4.73
C ASP A 10 13.47 -8.34 -5.34
N LYS A 11 14.13 -9.12 -6.20
CA LYS A 11 13.52 -10.30 -6.81
C LYS A 11 13.20 -11.41 -5.81
N ALA A 12 14.03 -11.58 -4.79
CA ALA A 12 13.77 -12.52 -3.70
C ALA A 12 12.59 -12.07 -2.84
N ILE A 13 12.49 -10.77 -2.56
CA ILE A 13 11.37 -10.15 -1.83
C ILE A 13 10.08 -10.30 -2.63
N GLU A 14 10.10 -10.05 -3.93
CA GLU A 14 8.96 -10.24 -4.84
C GLU A 14 8.50 -11.71 -4.84
N THR A 15 9.43 -12.65 -5.04
CA THR A 15 9.09 -14.09 -5.09
C THR A 15 8.53 -14.59 -3.76
N VAL A 16 9.16 -14.24 -2.64
CA VAL A 16 8.68 -14.62 -1.30
C VAL A 16 7.34 -13.94 -1.00
N GLY A 17 7.18 -12.69 -1.42
CA GLY A 17 5.96 -11.94 -1.28
C GLY A 17 4.78 -12.53 -2.04
N GLU A 18 4.98 -12.95 -3.29
CA GLU A 18 3.97 -13.61 -4.12
C GLU A 18 3.50 -14.94 -3.53
N ILE A 19 4.44 -15.73 -2.97
CA ILE A 19 4.14 -17.00 -2.31
C ILE A 19 3.30 -16.76 -1.04
N LEU A 20 3.71 -15.80 -0.21
CA LEU A 20 3.04 -15.51 1.05
C LEU A 20 1.72 -14.75 0.86
N ALA A 21 1.56 -13.98 -0.20
CA ALA A 21 0.34 -13.24 -0.48
C ALA A 21 -0.87 -14.14 -0.81
N GLN A 22 -0.64 -15.42 -1.11
CA GLN A 22 -1.71 -16.41 -1.24
C GLN A 22 -2.25 -16.90 0.10
N ASP A 23 -1.54 -16.62 1.19
CA ASP A 23 -1.99 -16.86 2.56
C ASP A 23 -2.83 -15.68 3.07
N SER A 24 -4.07 -15.95 3.47
CA SER A 24 -4.99 -14.97 4.07
C SER A 24 -4.46 -14.34 5.37
N GLU A 25 -3.45 -14.96 6.01
CA GLU A 25 -2.83 -14.46 7.24
C GLU A 25 -1.70 -13.43 7.00
N SER A 26 -1.22 -13.23 5.77
CA SER A 26 -0.01 -12.44 5.50
C SER A 26 -0.23 -10.93 5.25
N ARG A 27 -1.26 -10.32 5.85
CA ARG A 27 -1.64 -8.91 5.61
C ARG A 27 -0.50 -7.90 5.80
N GLU A 28 0.27 -8.03 6.87
CA GLU A 28 1.40 -7.13 7.15
C GLU A 28 2.49 -7.25 6.08
N ILE A 29 2.69 -8.46 5.54
CA ILE A 29 3.66 -8.70 4.46
C ILE A 29 3.18 -8.02 3.18
N GLN A 30 1.90 -8.16 2.83
CA GLN A 30 1.33 -7.46 1.68
C GLN A 30 1.44 -5.94 1.83
N MET A 31 1.21 -5.40 3.03
CA MET A 31 1.38 -3.97 3.31
C MET A 31 2.84 -3.52 3.11
N ALA A 32 3.79 -4.31 3.60
CA ALA A 32 5.22 -4.04 3.40
C ALA A 32 5.62 -4.09 1.91
N LEU A 33 5.06 -5.02 1.14
CA LEU A 33 5.31 -5.15 -0.29
C LEU A 33 4.75 -3.98 -1.09
N GLY A 34 3.51 -3.56 -0.83
CA GLY A 34 2.94 -2.38 -1.49
C GLY A 34 3.80 -1.14 -1.27
N ASN A 35 4.23 -0.92 -0.02
CA ASN A 35 5.17 0.15 0.34
C ASN A 35 6.52 0.03 -0.36
N HIS A 36 7.04 -1.20 -0.52
CA HIS A 36 8.28 -1.46 -1.24
C HIS A 36 8.15 -1.08 -2.73
N TYR A 37 7.11 -1.57 -3.42
CA TYR A 37 6.88 -1.28 -4.84
C TYR A 37 6.73 0.22 -5.10
N ARG A 38 5.94 0.94 -4.28
CA ARG A 38 5.81 2.40 -4.40
C ARG A 38 7.16 3.11 -4.31
N ARG A 39 8.02 2.74 -3.35
CA ARG A 39 9.37 3.35 -3.18
C ARG A 39 10.30 3.08 -4.35
N ARG A 40 10.10 1.99 -5.09
CA ARG A 40 10.86 1.64 -6.29
C ARG A 40 10.31 2.30 -7.56
N GLY A 41 9.18 3.01 -7.46
CA GLY A 41 8.48 3.62 -8.60
C GLY A 41 7.55 2.66 -9.34
N ASP A 42 7.40 1.43 -8.86
CA ASP A 42 6.44 0.44 -9.39
C ASP A 42 5.05 0.68 -8.79
N VAL A 43 4.49 1.84 -9.11
CA VAL A 43 3.28 2.34 -8.46
C VAL A 43 2.04 1.52 -8.85
N GLU A 44 2.02 0.93 -10.05
CA GLU A 44 0.91 0.08 -10.50
C GLU A 44 0.76 -1.16 -9.62
N ARG A 45 1.86 -1.85 -9.30
CA ARG A 45 1.81 -3.00 -8.38
C ARG A 45 1.44 -2.59 -6.96
N ALA A 46 1.91 -1.44 -6.49
CA ALA A 46 1.53 -0.91 -5.18
C ALA A 46 0.00 -0.69 -5.08
N ILE A 47 -0.58 -0.02 -6.09
CA ILE A 47 -2.03 0.21 -6.21
C ILE A 47 -2.80 -1.11 -6.17
N ASP A 48 -2.35 -2.10 -6.94
CA ASP A 48 -3.01 -3.41 -7.02
C ASP A 48 -3.04 -4.13 -5.66
N ILE A 49 -1.92 -4.10 -4.93
CA ILE A 49 -1.80 -4.73 -3.61
C ILE A 49 -2.69 -4.02 -2.59
N HIS A 50 -2.57 -2.70 -2.42
CA HIS A 50 -3.36 -1.97 -1.43
C HIS A 50 -4.86 -1.95 -1.78
N SER A 51 -5.22 -1.98 -3.07
CA SER A 51 -6.62 -2.15 -3.51
C SER A 51 -7.20 -3.51 -3.13
N ARG A 52 -6.41 -4.59 -3.16
CA ARG A 52 -6.85 -5.92 -2.73
C ARG A 52 -7.02 -5.96 -1.21
N LEU A 53 -6.07 -5.41 -0.45
CA LEU A 53 -6.13 -5.33 1.01
C LEU A 53 -7.40 -4.61 1.49
N ARG A 54 -7.80 -3.53 0.80
CA ARG A 54 -9.05 -2.80 1.08
C ARG A 54 -10.32 -3.63 0.91
N LYS A 55 -10.33 -4.56 -0.05
CA LYS A 55 -11.51 -5.36 -0.44
C LYS A 55 -11.74 -6.57 0.47
N VAL A 56 -10.80 -6.92 1.34
CA VAL A 56 -10.96 -8.06 2.26
C VAL A 56 -12.07 -7.73 3.26
N THR A 57 -13.08 -8.61 3.33
CA THR A 57 -14.36 -8.36 4.02
C THR A 57 -14.33 -8.58 5.53
N ASP A 58 -13.25 -9.14 6.08
CA ASP A 58 -13.08 -9.47 7.50
C ASP A 58 -11.88 -8.74 8.13
N VAL A 59 -11.88 -7.41 7.97
CA VAL A 59 -10.78 -6.55 8.38
C VAL A 59 -11.26 -5.59 9.45
N ALA A 60 -10.49 -5.50 10.55
CA ALA A 60 -10.71 -4.48 11.58
C ALA A 60 -10.63 -3.07 10.95
N ASP A 61 -11.47 -2.13 11.39
CA ASP A 61 -11.54 -0.78 10.82
C ASP A 61 -10.17 -0.07 10.73
N VAL A 62 -9.25 -0.43 11.62
CA VAL A 62 -7.87 0.07 11.64
C VAL A 62 -7.06 -0.37 10.40
N ASP A 63 -7.12 -1.64 9.99
CA ASP A 63 -6.33 -2.07 8.82
C ASP A 63 -6.99 -1.59 7.51
N ARG A 64 -8.32 -1.42 7.48
CA ARG A 64 -9.02 -0.78 6.35
C ARG A 64 -8.56 0.66 6.19
N ALA A 65 -8.52 1.44 7.28
CA ALA A 65 -8.04 2.82 7.26
C ALA A 65 -6.57 2.92 6.81
N ARG A 66 -5.72 1.98 7.25
CA ARG A 66 -4.33 1.89 6.79
C ARG A 66 -4.24 1.58 5.30
N ALA A 67 -5.00 0.60 4.80
CA ALA A 67 -5.02 0.26 3.38
C ALA A 67 -5.52 1.42 2.51
N ASP A 68 -6.55 2.15 2.95
CA ASP A 68 -7.06 3.34 2.27
C ASP A 68 -6.01 4.47 2.23
N PHE A 69 -5.26 4.66 3.32
CA PHE A 69 -4.22 5.68 3.40
C PHE A 69 -3.05 5.36 2.47
N GLU A 70 -2.58 4.11 2.49
CA GLU A 70 -1.48 3.67 1.63
C GLU A 70 -1.85 3.68 0.15
N LEU A 71 -3.09 3.29 -0.20
CA LEU A 71 -3.60 3.39 -1.56
C LEU A 71 -3.69 4.83 -2.05
N ALA A 72 -4.05 5.78 -1.17
CA ALA A 72 -4.05 7.20 -1.49
C ALA A 72 -2.63 7.71 -1.80
N LEU A 73 -1.63 7.29 -1.02
CA LEU A 73 -0.22 7.61 -1.29
C LEU A 73 0.28 7.01 -2.61
N ASP A 74 -0.19 5.82 -2.98
CA ASP A 74 0.12 5.25 -4.29
C ASP A 74 -0.49 6.10 -5.41
N PHE A 75 -1.75 6.51 -5.28
CA PHE A 75 -2.38 7.41 -6.25
C PHE A 75 -1.65 8.76 -6.38
N MET A 76 -1.17 9.34 -5.26
CA MET A 76 -0.30 10.53 -5.30
C MET A 76 0.96 10.27 -6.12
N SER A 77 1.59 9.11 -5.92
CA SER A 77 2.82 8.74 -6.61
C SER A 77 2.61 8.46 -8.11
N ALA A 78 1.39 8.07 -8.50
CA ALA A 78 0.96 7.90 -9.88
C ALA A 78 0.45 9.19 -10.54
N GLY A 79 0.33 10.31 -9.81
CA GLY A 79 -0.26 11.55 -10.30
C GLY A 79 -1.80 11.53 -10.40
N LEU A 80 -2.46 10.57 -9.77
CA LEU A 80 -3.91 10.39 -9.77
C LEU A 80 -4.54 11.14 -8.58
N TYR A 81 -4.35 12.46 -8.54
CA TYR A 81 -4.64 13.30 -7.37
C TYR A 81 -6.12 13.27 -6.94
N ASP A 82 -7.07 13.31 -7.88
CA ASP A 82 -8.51 13.26 -7.55
C ASP A 82 -8.89 11.99 -6.77
N ARG A 83 -8.25 10.86 -7.10
CA ARG A 83 -8.48 9.58 -6.44
C ARG A 83 -7.82 9.55 -5.06
N ALA A 84 -6.62 10.12 -4.95
CA ALA A 84 -5.92 10.25 -3.67
C ALA A 84 -6.72 11.12 -2.70
N GLU A 85 -7.16 12.30 -3.14
CA GLU A 85 -7.97 13.23 -2.34
C GLU A 85 -9.26 12.57 -1.85
N THR A 86 -9.96 11.84 -2.72
CA THR A 86 -11.18 11.12 -2.35
C THR A 86 -10.94 10.17 -1.17
N LEU A 87 -9.82 9.45 -1.16
CA LEU A 87 -9.47 8.53 -0.08
C LEU A 87 -9.01 9.27 1.18
N PHE A 88 -8.20 10.32 1.07
CA PHE A 88 -7.78 11.11 2.23
C PHE A 88 -8.97 11.77 2.93
N LEU A 89 -9.94 12.31 2.18
CA LEU A 89 -11.17 12.88 2.73
C LEU A 89 -12.04 11.83 3.43
N ALA A 90 -12.09 10.60 2.91
CA ALA A 90 -12.81 9.49 3.56
C ALA A 90 -12.19 9.12 4.91
N LEU A 91 -10.89 9.36 5.09
CA LEU A 91 -10.16 9.07 6.32
C LEU A 91 -10.26 10.16 7.37
N LYS A 92 -10.84 11.33 7.09
CA LYS A 92 -10.82 12.50 8.00
C LYS A 92 -11.28 12.20 9.43
N GLU A 93 -12.27 11.32 9.59
CA GLU A 93 -12.85 10.92 10.90
C GLU A 93 -12.17 9.66 11.48
N SER A 94 -11.19 9.07 10.77
CA SER A 94 -10.47 7.90 11.24
C SER A 94 -9.64 8.24 12.49
N PRO A 95 -9.81 7.52 13.61
CA PRO A 95 -9.03 7.77 14.82
C PRO A 95 -7.53 7.60 14.62
N SER A 96 -7.12 6.69 13.73
CA SER A 96 -5.71 6.38 13.46
C SER A 96 -5.14 7.13 12.26
N HIS A 97 -5.94 7.39 11.22
CA HIS A 97 -5.44 7.93 9.94
C HIS A 97 -6.03 9.28 9.54
N GLY A 98 -6.91 9.89 10.34
CA GLY A 98 -7.50 11.19 10.02
C GLY A 98 -6.50 12.34 10.00
N LYS A 99 -5.70 12.49 11.06
CA LYS A 99 -4.66 13.53 11.10
C LYS A 99 -3.60 13.35 10.00
N PRO A 100 -3.04 12.15 9.77
CA PRO A 100 -2.12 11.92 8.65
C PRO A 100 -2.75 12.22 7.27
N ALA A 101 -4.00 11.82 7.04
CA ALA A 101 -4.69 12.06 5.76
C ALA A 101 -4.89 13.54 5.49
N LEU A 102 -5.30 14.32 6.49
CA LEU A 102 -5.48 15.77 6.36
C LEU A 102 -4.17 16.53 6.07
N GLN A 103 -3.01 15.95 6.39
CA GLN A 103 -1.71 16.55 6.06
C GLN A 103 -1.30 16.36 4.59
N GLN A 104 -2.02 15.53 3.84
CA GLN A 104 -1.75 15.26 2.42
C GLN A 104 -2.64 16.10 1.48
N LEU A 105 -3.59 16.86 2.02
CA LEU A 105 -4.47 17.80 1.32
C LEU A 105 -3.92 19.22 1.43
#